data_AF-F3B828-F1
#
_entry.id   AF-F3B828-F1
#
_cell.length_a   1.000
_cell.length_b   1.000
_cell.length_c   1.000
_cell.angle_alpha   90.00
_cell.angle_beta   90.00
_cell.angle_gamma   90.00
#
_symmetry.space_group_name_H-M   'P 1'
#
loop_
_entity.id
_entity.type
_entity.pdbx_description
1 polymer ?
#
loop_
_entity_poly.entity_id
_entity_poly.type
_entity_poly.pdbx_seq_one_letter_code
_entity_poly.pdbx_strand_id
1 'polypeptide(L)' 'MSQEKVNRYKEQKANRKAIMKKEKRMKIFRNTVTAVVVVAVLSWVGYSGYNSYVDSQPVEKTEVDYTSIAEYLTGLAE' A
#
# COMPACT_ATOMS: atom_id res chain seq x y z
N MET A 1 -12.12 -45.47 -29.45
CA MET A 1 -11.20 -44.55 -28.73
C MET A 1 -10.27 -43.94 -29.76
N SER A 2 -10.36 -42.63 -30.01
CA SER A 2 -9.46 -41.96 -30.97
C SER A 2 -8.05 -41.82 -30.39
N GLN A 3 -7.02 -42.08 -31.20
CA GLN A 3 -5.59 -41.91 -30.87
C GLN A 3 -5.30 -40.53 -30.28
N GLU A 4 -6.02 -39.52 -30.73
CA GLU A 4 -5.95 -38.14 -30.24
C GLU A 4 -6.27 -38.03 -28.75
N LYS A 5 -7.32 -38.74 -28.30
CA LYS A 5 -7.74 -38.76 -26.89
C LYS A 5 -6.68 -39.44 -26.01
N VAL A 6 -5.99 -40.46 -26.53
CA VAL A 6 -4.92 -41.19 -25.83
C VAL A 6 -3.65 -40.33 -25.74
N ASN A 7 -3.27 -39.66 -26.82
CA ASN A 7 -2.12 -38.76 -26.84
C ASN A 7 -2.32 -37.58 -25.88
N ARG A 8 -3.50 -36.96 -25.87
CA ARG A 8 -3.86 -35.93 -24.90
C ARG A 8 -3.78 -36.45 -23.47
N TYR A 9 -4.20 -37.69 -23.21
CA TYR A 9 -4.08 -38.31 -21.89
C TYR A 9 -2.62 -38.51 -21.47
N LYS A 10 -1.75 -38.97 -22.39
CA LYS A 10 -0.31 -39.12 -22.13
C LYS A 10 0.36 -37.77 -21.86
N GLU A 11 0.04 -36.75 -22.65
CA GLU A 11 0.57 -35.40 -22.47
C GLU A 11 0.12 -34.75 -21.16
N GLN A 12 -1.16 -34.92 -20.79
CA GLN A 12 -1.67 -34.43 -19.49
C GLN A 12 -1.01 -35.16 -18.33
N LYS A 13 -0.76 -36.48 -18.44
CA LYS A 13 -0.08 -37.27 -17.41
C LYS A 13 1.39 -36.86 -17.28
N ALA A 14 2.06 -36.56 -18.39
CA ALA A 14 3.44 -36.06 -18.40
C ALA A 14 3.55 -34.64 -17.80
N ASN A 15 2.62 -33.74 -18.14
CA ASN A 15 2.63 -32.35 -17.68
C ASN A 15 1.90 -32.11 -16.35
N ARG A 16 1.39 -33.14 -15.69
CA ARG A 16 0.61 -33.03 -14.45
C ARG A 16 1.33 -32.19 -13.39
N LYS A 17 2.64 -32.40 -13.21
CA LYS A 17 3.47 -31.63 -12.27
C LYS A 17 3.58 -30.15 -12.66
N ALA A 18 3.72 -29.85 -13.95
CA ALA A 18 3.84 -28.48 -14.44
C ALA A 18 2.51 -27.71 -14.29
N ILE A 19 1.39 -28.36 -14.61
CA ILE A 19 0.04 -27.79 -14.46
C ILE A 19 -0.24 -27.53 -12.97
N MET A 20 0.00 -28.51 -12.08
CA MET A 20 -0.19 -28.32 -10.64
C MET A 20 0.67 -27.18 -10.07
N LYS A 21 1.93 -27.03 -10.52
CA LYS A 21 2.78 -25.91 -10.11
C LYS A 21 2.24 -24.55 -10.58
N LYS A 22 1.70 -24.47 -11.80
CA LYS A 22 1.08 -23.25 -12.33
C LYS A 22 -0.18 -22.87 -11.53
N GLU A 23 -1.05 -23.83 -11.22
CA GLU A 23 -2.25 -23.58 -10.42
C GLU A 23 -1.93 -23.13 -9.00
N LYS A 24 -0.93 -23.76 -8.34
CA LYS A 24 -0.48 -23.32 -7.00
C LYS A 24 0.01 -21.88 -7.02
N ARG A 25 0.81 -21.49 -8.04
CA ARG A 25 1.30 -20.11 -8.18
C ARG A 25 0.18 -19.12 -8.47
N MET A 26 -0.78 -19.45 -9.32
CA MET A 26 -1.94 -18.58 -9.55
C MET A 26 -2.77 -18.36 -8.29
N LYS A 27 -2.99 -19.42 -7.48
CA LYS A 27 -3.70 -19.30 -6.20
C LYS A 27 -2.95 -18.39 -5.22
N ILE A 28 -1.63 -18.55 -5.10
CA ILE A 28 -0.79 -17.71 -4.24
C ILE A 28 -0.79 -16.26 -4.73
N PHE A 29 -0.64 -16.03 -6.04
CA PHE A 29 -0.65 -14.70 -6.62
C PHE A 29 -1.96 -13.97 -6.35
N ARG A 30 -3.11 -14.64 -6.55
CA ARG A 30 -4.42 -14.07 -6.23
C ARG A 30 -4.52 -13.65 -4.76
N ASN A 31 -4.09 -14.52 -3.84
CA ASN A 31 -4.12 -14.23 -2.41
C ASN A 31 -3.16 -13.09 -2.03
N THR A 32 -2.00 -13.04 -2.69
CA THR A 32 -0.99 -11.99 -2.47
C THR A 32 -1.51 -10.64 -2.93
N VAL A 33 -2.12 -10.56 -4.11
CA VAL A 33 -2.72 -9.32 -4.62
C VAL A 33 -3.81 -8.82 -3.67
N THR A 34 -4.70 -9.70 -3.20
CA THR A 34 -5.72 -9.33 -2.20
C THR A 34 -5.09 -8.82 -0.90
N ALA A 35 -4.04 -9.48 -0.40
CA ALA A 35 -3.35 -9.05 0.82
C ALA A 35 -2.69 -7.67 0.64
N VAL A 36 -2.05 -7.41 -0.51
CA VAL A 36 -1.43 -6.12 -0.81
C VAL A 36 -2.46 -4.99 -0.85
N VAL A 37 -3.63 -5.23 -1.45
CA VAL A 37 -4.72 -4.23 -1.48
C VAL A 37 -5.20 -3.91 -0.07
N VAL A 38 -5.37 -4.91 0.79
CA VAL A 38 -5.78 -4.69 2.19
C VAL A 38 -4.73 -3.87 2.95
N VAL A 39 -3.45 -4.20 2.81
CA VAL A 39 -2.36 -3.46 3.45
C VAL A 39 -2.29 -2.02 2.95
N ALA A 40 -2.47 -1.79 1.65
CA ALA A 40 -2.48 -0.45 1.07
C ALA A 40 -3.63 0.40 1.64
N VAL A 41 -4.83 -0.18 1.76
CA VAL A 41 -5.98 0.51 2.37
C VAL A 41 -5.73 0.80 3.84
N LEU A 42 -5.21 -0.15 4.62
CA LEU A 42 -4.87 0.08 6.03
C LEU A 42 -3.80 1.16 6.20
N SER A 43 -2.79 1.17 5.33
CA SER A 43 -1.72 2.18 5.34
C SER A 43 -2.28 3.57 5.03
N TRP A 44 -3.18 3.66 4.03
CA TRP A 44 -3.84 4.92 3.67
C TRP A 44 -4.75 5.44 4.78
N VAL A 45 -5.58 4.58 5.36
CA VAL A 45 -6.49 4.95 6.45
C VAL A 45 -5.71 5.32 7.71
N GLY A 46 -4.60 4.62 8.00
CA GLY A 46 -3.71 4.98 9.10
C GLY A 46 -3.08 6.37 8.90
N TYR A 47 -2.56 6.66 7.71
CA TYR A 47 -1.98 7.97 7.40
C TYR A 47 -3.03 9.09 7.40
N SER A 48 -4.20 8.85 6.80
CA SER A 48 -5.30 9.83 6.75
C SER A 48 -5.90 10.08 8.13
N GLY A 49 -6.12 9.03 8.93
CA GLY A 49 -6.58 9.15 10.30
C GLY A 49 -5.58 9.90 11.18
N TYR A 50 -4.27 9.67 11.00
CA TYR A 50 -3.23 10.42 11.69
C TYR A 50 -3.19 11.89 11.22
N ASN A 51 -3.35 12.14 9.92
CA ASN A 51 -3.38 13.50 9.37
C ASN A 51 -4.61 14.27 9.86
N SER A 52 -5.80 13.68 9.84
CA SER A 52 -7.01 14.29 10.41
C SER A 52 -6.94 14.45 11.93
N TYR A 53 -6.27 13.54 12.65
CA TYR A 53 -6.07 13.67 14.10
C TYR A 53 -5.07 14.76 14.45
N VAL A 54 -3.97 14.89 13.70
CA VAL A 54 -3.01 16.00 13.82
C VAL A 54 -3.65 17.33 13.46
N ASP A 55 -4.53 17.37 12.46
CA ASP A 55 -5.28 18.57 12.03
C ASP A 55 -6.44 18.92 12.98
N SER A 56 -7.04 17.93 13.63
CA SER A 56 -8.14 18.11 14.62
C SER A 56 -7.64 18.33 16.05
N GLN A 57 -6.38 18.03 16.35
CA GLN A 57 -5.76 18.55 17.56
C GLN A 57 -5.72 20.07 17.41
N PRO A 58 -6.10 20.83 18.45
CA PRO A 58 -5.92 22.27 18.41
C PRO A 58 -4.43 22.47 18.19
N VAL A 59 -4.05 22.90 16.98
CA VAL A 59 -2.72 23.43 16.72
C VAL A 59 -2.50 24.35 17.89
N GLU A 60 -1.56 24.00 18.76
CA GLU A 60 -1.19 24.84 19.88
C GLU A 60 -0.72 26.12 19.19
N LYS A 61 -1.62 27.09 19.09
CA LYS A 61 -1.33 28.45 18.65
C LYS A 61 -0.50 28.98 19.81
N THR A 62 0.73 28.50 19.92
CA THR A 62 1.76 29.18 20.66
C THR A 62 1.77 30.52 19.99
N GLU A 63 1.23 31.53 20.68
CA GLU A 63 1.33 32.92 20.29
C GLU A 63 2.84 33.16 20.16
N VAL A 64 3.34 33.06 18.92
CA VAL A 64 4.75 33.27 18.65
C VAL A 64 4.96 34.74 18.94
N ASP A 65 5.67 35.04 20.02
CA ASP A 65 5.91 36.40 20.43
C ASP A 65 6.86 37.06 19.41
N TYR A 66 6.30 37.93 18.57
CA TYR A 66 7.04 38.66 17.53
C TYR A 66 7.70 39.94 18.07
N THR A 67 7.62 40.20 19.38
CA THR A 67 8.17 41.41 20.01
C THR A 67 9.65 41.60 19.68
N SER A 68 10.46 40.54 19.75
CA SER A 68 11.89 40.60 19.44
C SER A 68 12.18 41.00 17.98
N ILE A 69 11.30 40.63 17.05
CA ILE A 69 11.46 40.95 15.63
C ILE A 69 11.01 42.40 15.39
N ALA A 70 9.95 42.84 16.05
CA ALA A 70 9.46 44.22 15.98
C ALA A 70 10.48 45.21 16.56
N GLU A 71 11.11 44.90 17.70
CA GLU A 71 12.16 45.72 18.29
C GLU A 71 13.39 45.84 17.39
N TYR A 72 13.84 44.74 16.78
CA TYR A 72 14.96 44.76 15.83
C TYR A 72 14.68 45.63 14.60
N LEU A 73 13.50 45.51 14.00
CA LEU A 73 13.12 46.33 12.84
C LEU A 73 13.01 47.81 13.19
N THR A 74 12.53 48.11 14.39
CA THR A 74 12.41 49.49 14.88
C THR A 74 13.80 50.10 15.12
N GLY A 75 14.71 49.36 15.75
CA GLY A 75 16.09 49.81 15.98
C GLY A 75 16.97 49.86 14.72
N LEU A 76 16.53 49.28 13.60
CA LEU A 76 17.17 49.46 12.29
C LEU A 76 16.65 50.68 11.52
N ALA A 77 15.44 51.13 11.85
CA ALA A 77 14.79 52.27 11.20
C ALA A 77 15.15 53.61 11.86
N GLU A 78 15.67 53.56 13.07
CA GLU A 78 16.32 54.67 13.79
C GLU A 78 17.81 54.75 13.46
#